data_AF-A0A182TAQ8-F1
#
_entry.id   AF-A0A182TAQ8-F1
#
_cell.length_a   1.000
_cell.length_b   1.000
_cell.length_c   1.000
_cell.angle_alpha   90.00
_cell.angle_beta   90.00
_cell.angle_gamma   90.00
#
_symmetry.space_group_name_H-M   'P 1'
#
loop_
_entity.id
_entity.type
_entity.pdbx_description
1 polymer ?
#
loop_
_entity_poly.entity_id
_entity_poly.type
_entity_poly.pdbx_seq_one_letter_code
_entity_poly.pdbx_strand_id
1 'polypeptide(L)'
;QDSDDEISHLEWETVRVRFVKAATLSRLVDALATDDGELESTFVNVFLNTYRTFAQPEKVLELLLDRYEKLHAEPALLQPESLSDQHKKTLVSVLHVWLDGFPEDWDTDNLQRLLAFTSKRLPKSEIHMKALNRFTHRLDKYSRIPPPLPWSNDYHDFADQFGGLCLTPAFRGPPSHLLNSYRFPNIPVKHFAEQLTRMDMELFKRLIPHQCLGAIWSNRDKHECSSVLATVTQFNAVSFRVISSILIEPRLKP
;
A
#
# COMPACT_ATOMS: atom_id res chain seq x y z
N GLN A 1 22.12 61.13 -18.42
CA GLN A 1 21.14 60.09 -18.75
C GLN A 1 21.52 58.95 -17.83
N ASP A 2 21.07 59.07 -16.57
CA ASP A 2 21.44 58.12 -15.51
C ASP A 2 20.46 56.95 -15.60
N SER A 3 21.05 55.76 -15.64
CA SER A 3 20.38 54.46 -15.63
C SER A 3 19.63 54.32 -14.30
N ASP A 4 18.31 54.51 -14.32
CA ASP A 4 17.44 54.03 -13.25
C ASP A 4 17.47 52.50 -13.32
N ASP A 5 18.47 51.91 -12.69
CA ASP A 5 18.51 50.48 -12.42
C ASP A 5 17.40 50.21 -11.40
N GLU A 6 16.23 49.80 -11.91
CA GLU A 6 15.05 49.43 -11.15
C GLU A 6 15.40 48.30 -10.17
N ILE A 7 15.65 48.67 -8.91
CA ILE A 7 16.05 47.74 -7.86
C ILE A 7 14.88 46.78 -7.65
N SER A 8 15.03 45.53 -8.11
CA SER A 8 14.09 44.46 -7.82
C SER A 8 14.11 44.17 -6.32
N HIS A 9 13.13 44.73 -5.61
CA HIS A 9 12.92 44.46 -4.20
C HIS A 9 12.40 43.02 -4.06
N LEU A 10 13.14 42.15 -3.38
CA LEU A 10 12.60 40.86 -2.96
C LEU A 10 11.41 41.10 -2.02
N GLU A 11 10.21 40.82 -2.50
CA GLU A 11 9.00 40.78 -1.69
C GLU A 11 8.94 39.45 -0.95
N TRP A 12 8.95 39.50 0.38
CA TRP A 12 8.75 38.33 1.23
C TRP A 12 7.30 38.26 1.67
N GLU A 13 6.57 37.23 1.23
CA GLU A 13 5.23 36.95 1.71
C GLU A 13 5.26 35.90 2.82
N THR A 14 4.71 36.24 3.99
CA THR A 14 4.53 35.25 5.06
C THR A 14 3.23 34.49 4.83
N VAL A 15 3.33 33.29 4.27
CA VAL A 15 2.17 32.42 4.04
C VAL A 15 1.86 31.62 5.31
N ARG A 16 0.64 31.78 5.84
CA ARG A 16 0.16 30.96 6.96
C ARG A 16 -0.38 29.63 6.43
N VAL A 17 0.31 28.54 6.73
CA VAL A 17 -0.11 27.19 6.35
C VAL A 17 -0.91 26.56 7.51
N ARG A 18 -2.06 25.97 7.20
CA ARG A 18 -2.85 25.20 8.16
C ARG A 18 -2.12 23.90 8.50
N PHE A 19 -2.06 23.54 9.78
CA PHE A 19 -1.40 22.31 10.22
C PHE A 19 -2.28 21.56 11.22
N VAL A 20 -2.58 20.30 10.92
CA VAL A 20 -3.36 19.43 11.80
C VAL A 20 -2.42 18.72 12.79
N LYS A 21 -2.46 19.13 14.06
CA LYS A 21 -1.65 18.50 15.12
C LYS A 21 -2.28 17.20 15.64
N ALA A 22 -3.58 17.21 15.87
CA ALA A 22 -4.37 16.06 16.31
C ALA A 22 -5.85 16.35 16.02
N ALA A 23 -6.61 15.31 15.67
CA ALA A 23 -8.04 15.42 15.46
C ALA A 23 -8.71 14.04 15.59
N THR A 24 -10.03 14.02 15.73
CA THR A 24 -10.80 12.77 15.61
C THR A 24 -10.80 12.31 14.16
N LEU A 25 -11.06 11.01 13.90
CA LEU A 25 -11.07 10.47 12.54
C LEU A 25 -11.99 11.26 11.59
N SER A 26 -13.20 11.61 12.03
CA SER A 26 -14.12 12.44 11.24
C SER A 26 -13.52 13.80 10.88
N ARG A 27 -12.79 14.44 11.81
CA ARG A 27 -12.16 15.74 11.58
C ARG A 27 -10.91 15.64 10.70
N LEU A 28 -10.21 14.50 10.72
CA LEU A 28 -9.14 14.21 9.76
C LEU A 28 -9.72 14.07 8.36
N VAL A 29 -10.83 13.35 8.20
CA VAL A 29 -11.53 13.24 6.92
C VAL A 29 -12.04 14.61 6.45
N ASP A 30 -12.50 15.47 7.37
CA ASP A 30 -12.88 16.86 7.04
C ASP A 30 -11.70 17.66 6.48
N ALA A 31 -10.51 17.50 7.07
CA ALA A 31 -9.29 18.21 6.68
C ALA A 31 -8.68 17.76 5.33
N LEU A 32 -9.22 16.73 4.67
CA LEU A 32 -8.77 16.32 3.33
C LEU A 32 -9.07 17.37 2.24
N ALA A 33 -10.01 18.28 2.53
CA ALA A 33 -10.30 19.44 1.70
C ALA A 33 -9.99 20.72 2.50
N THR A 34 -9.43 21.72 1.81
CA THR A 34 -9.24 23.06 2.37
C THR A 34 -10.60 23.73 2.60
N ASP A 35 -10.61 24.86 3.32
CA ASP A 35 -11.86 25.59 3.59
C ASP A 35 -12.51 26.14 2.31
N ASP A 36 -11.71 26.36 1.26
CA ASP A 36 -12.16 26.76 -0.08
C ASP A 36 -12.56 25.55 -0.96
N GLY A 37 -12.49 24.33 -0.41
CA GLY A 37 -12.87 23.09 -1.06
C GLY A 37 -11.80 22.49 -1.97
N GLU A 38 -10.57 22.98 -1.94
CA GLU A 38 -9.46 22.41 -2.72
C GLU A 38 -8.84 21.19 -2.06
N LEU A 39 -8.15 20.36 -2.84
CA LEU A 39 -7.48 19.16 -2.34
C LEU A 39 -6.18 19.53 -1.61
N GLU A 40 -6.08 19.22 -0.32
CA GLU A 40 -4.84 19.41 0.44
C GLU A 40 -3.88 18.23 0.18
N SER A 41 -3.18 18.26 -0.97
CA SER A 41 -2.39 17.13 -1.50
C SER A 41 -1.40 16.52 -0.50
N THR A 42 -0.68 17.36 0.26
CA THR A 42 0.27 16.90 1.27
C THR A 42 -0.43 16.15 2.39
N PHE A 43 -1.52 16.71 2.91
CA PHE A 43 -2.29 16.08 3.98
C PHE A 43 -2.95 14.78 3.52
N VAL A 44 -3.52 14.76 2.31
CA VAL A 44 -4.09 13.54 1.70
C VAL A 44 -3.05 12.44 1.59
N ASN A 45 -1.84 12.76 1.10
CA ASN A 45 -0.75 11.79 1.00
C ASN A 45 -0.33 11.27 2.38
N VAL A 46 -0.12 12.15 3.35
CA VAL A 46 0.24 11.74 4.72
C VAL A 46 -0.85 10.89 5.35
N PHE A 47 -2.10 11.30 5.22
CA PHE A 47 -3.27 10.59 5.75
C PHE A 47 -3.38 9.20 5.14
N LEU A 48 -3.43 9.07 3.80
CA LEU A 48 -3.61 7.78 3.12
C LEU A 48 -2.45 6.80 3.37
N ASN A 49 -1.23 7.30 3.59
CA ASN A 49 -0.10 6.46 3.96
C ASN A 49 -0.15 5.95 5.40
N THR A 50 -0.78 6.69 6.33
CA THR A 50 -0.62 6.45 7.79
C THR A 50 -1.90 6.06 8.52
N TYR A 51 -3.08 6.26 7.93
CA TYR A 51 -4.35 6.11 8.65
C TYR A 51 -4.59 4.71 9.22
N ARG A 52 -4.05 3.67 8.57
CA ARG A 52 -4.17 2.26 8.99
C ARG A 52 -3.62 1.99 10.39
N THR A 53 -2.77 2.87 10.89
CA THR A 53 -2.25 2.76 12.27
C THR A 53 -3.30 3.09 13.33
N PHE A 54 -4.40 3.76 12.97
CA PHE A 54 -5.44 4.21 13.91
C PHE A 54 -6.88 4.05 13.42
N ALA A 55 -7.11 3.65 12.16
CA ALA A 55 -8.44 3.48 11.58
C ALA A 55 -8.47 2.37 10.52
N GLN A 56 -9.64 1.76 10.36
CA GLN A 56 -9.88 0.73 9.35
C GLN A 56 -10.37 1.35 8.02
N PRO A 57 -10.01 0.77 6.86
CA PRO A 57 -10.41 1.27 5.54
C PRO A 57 -11.93 1.43 5.40
N GLU A 58 -12.72 0.48 5.91
CA GLU A 58 -14.18 0.49 5.85
C GLU A 58 -14.73 1.75 6.52
N LYS A 59 -14.14 2.14 7.66
CA LYS A 59 -14.60 3.30 8.42
C LYS A 59 -14.22 4.62 7.76
N VAL A 60 -13.05 4.68 7.13
CA VAL A 60 -12.63 5.85 6.35
C VAL A 60 -13.53 6.04 5.14
N LEU A 61 -13.85 4.95 4.43
CA LEU A 61 -14.76 4.96 3.29
C LEU A 61 -16.15 5.44 3.72
N GLU A 62 -16.71 4.89 4.79
CA GLU A 62 -18.00 5.32 5.33
C GLU A 62 -18.03 6.83 5.60
N LEU A 63 -17.02 7.37 6.29
CA LEU A 63 -16.95 8.80 6.62
C LEU A 63 -16.83 9.69 5.37
N LEU A 64 -16.08 9.26 4.35
CA LEU A 64 -15.98 9.98 3.08
C LEU A 64 -17.32 10.03 2.35
N LEU A 65 -18.02 8.89 2.27
CA LEU A 65 -19.33 8.80 1.62
C LEU A 65 -20.40 9.59 2.38
N ASP A 66 -20.43 9.49 3.70
CA ASP A 66 -21.34 10.25 4.56
C ASP A 66 -21.12 11.76 4.41
N ARG A 67 -19.86 12.20 4.31
CA ARG A 67 -19.54 13.61 4.09
C ARG A 67 -20.07 14.09 2.75
N TYR A 68 -19.91 13.29 1.69
CA TYR A 68 -20.47 13.62 0.38
C TYR A 68 -22.01 13.72 0.44
N GLU A 69 -22.68 12.78 1.10
CA GLU A 69 -24.14 12.77 1.24
C GLU A 69 -24.65 13.99 2.02
N LYS A 70 -23.94 14.42 3.08
CA LYS A 70 -24.27 15.66 3.81
C LYS A 70 -24.19 16.89 2.91
N LEU A 71 -23.11 17.03 2.14
CA LEU A 71 -22.94 18.12 1.18
C LEU A 71 -23.99 18.07 0.05
N HIS A 72 -24.46 16.87 -0.30
CA HIS A 72 -25.51 16.70 -1.31
C HIS A 72 -26.91 17.05 -0.79
N ALA A 73 -27.16 16.85 0.51
CA ALA A 73 -28.43 17.17 1.15
C ALA A 73 -28.59 18.67 1.47
N GLU A 74 -27.50 19.44 1.50
CA GLU A 74 -27.58 20.89 1.67
C GLU A 74 -28.36 21.53 0.51
N PRO A 75 -29.35 22.40 0.81
CA PRO A 75 -30.14 23.05 -0.22
C PRO A 75 -29.22 23.88 -1.12
N ALA A 76 -29.26 23.60 -2.42
CA ALA A 76 -28.53 24.37 -3.42
C ALA A 76 -28.98 25.82 -3.35
N LEU A 77 -28.22 26.66 -2.63
CA LEU A 77 -28.30 28.10 -2.79
C LEU A 77 -28.05 28.40 -4.27
N LEU A 78 -28.73 29.41 -4.82
CA LEU A 78 -28.90 29.72 -6.25
C LEU A 78 -27.59 30.06 -7.04
N GLN A 79 -26.42 29.58 -6.60
CA GLN A 79 -25.14 29.79 -7.26
C GLN A 79 -24.68 28.53 -8.01
N PRO A 80 -24.36 28.63 -9.33
CA PRO A 80 -24.00 27.49 -10.18
C PRO A 80 -22.71 26.75 -9.80
N GLU A 81 -21.84 27.34 -8.96
CA GLU A 81 -20.66 26.69 -8.38
C GLU A 81 -20.61 27.00 -6.89
N SER A 82 -21.43 26.28 -6.11
CA SER A 82 -21.38 26.40 -4.67
C SER A 82 -20.07 25.80 -4.13
N LEU A 83 -19.54 26.35 -3.04
CA LEU A 83 -18.40 25.75 -2.31
C LEU A 83 -18.64 24.27 -1.98
N SER A 84 -19.90 23.87 -1.76
CA SER A 84 -20.30 22.49 -1.54
C SER A 84 -20.01 21.58 -2.75
N ASP A 85 -20.19 22.07 -3.97
CA ASP A 85 -19.87 21.31 -5.18
C ASP A 85 -18.37 21.17 -5.40
N GLN A 86 -17.60 22.18 -5.02
CA GLN A 86 -16.13 22.10 -5.02
C GLN A 86 -15.64 21.05 -4.01
N HIS A 87 -16.19 21.05 -2.80
CA HIS A 87 -15.91 20.01 -1.81
C HIS A 87 -16.27 18.61 -2.30
N LYS A 88 -17.43 18.43 -2.97
CA LYS A 88 -17.82 17.14 -3.59
C LYS A 88 -16.79 16.69 -4.63
N LYS A 89 -16.36 17.58 -5.53
CA LYS A 89 -15.31 17.29 -6.53
C LYS A 89 -14.03 16.84 -5.83
N THR A 90 -13.61 17.52 -4.76
CA THR A 90 -12.41 17.15 -3.99
C THR A 90 -12.53 15.79 -3.30
N LEU A 91 -13.68 15.45 -2.73
CA LEU A 91 -13.90 14.11 -2.17
C LEU A 91 -13.79 13.01 -3.23
N VAL A 92 -14.31 13.26 -4.43
CA VAL A 92 -14.16 12.33 -5.56
C VAL A 92 -12.69 12.23 -5.99
N SER A 93 -11.94 13.33 -5.99
CA SER A 93 -10.49 13.32 -6.24
C SER A 93 -9.72 12.52 -5.20
N VAL A 94 -10.06 12.64 -3.91
CA VAL A 94 -9.49 11.81 -2.84
C VAL A 94 -9.77 10.33 -3.11
N LEU A 95 -11.01 9.97 -3.48
CA LEU A 95 -11.37 8.59 -3.81
C LEU A 95 -10.56 8.08 -5.01
N HIS A 96 -10.28 8.91 -6.01
CA HIS A 96 -9.39 8.54 -7.12
C HIS A 96 -7.97 8.25 -6.65
N VAL A 97 -7.38 9.15 -5.86
CA VAL A 97 -6.02 8.97 -5.32
C VAL A 97 -5.95 7.72 -4.45
N TRP A 98 -6.97 7.48 -3.64
CA TRP A 98 -7.03 6.32 -2.77
C TRP A 98 -7.20 5.01 -3.55
N LEU A 99 -8.09 5.01 -4.56
CA LEU A 99 -8.28 3.86 -5.45
C LEU A 99 -6.97 3.52 -6.16
N ASP A 100 -6.30 4.50 -6.77
CA ASP A 100 -5.11 4.26 -7.56
C ASP A 100 -3.86 3.93 -6.72
N GLY A 101 -3.67 4.61 -5.59
CA GLY A 101 -2.47 4.48 -4.76
C GLY A 101 -2.46 3.30 -3.79
N PHE A 102 -3.63 2.77 -3.40
CA PHE A 102 -3.73 1.76 -2.33
C PHE A 102 -4.68 0.62 -2.72
N PRO A 103 -4.30 -0.24 -3.69
CA PRO A 103 -5.16 -1.32 -4.19
C PRO A 103 -5.53 -2.38 -3.14
N GLU A 104 -4.74 -2.51 -2.07
CA GLU A 104 -4.98 -3.46 -0.99
C GLU A 104 -6.21 -3.14 -0.13
N ASP A 105 -6.63 -1.88 -0.02
CA ASP A 105 -7.78 -1.48 0.81
C ASP A 105 -9.14 -1.81 0.15
N TRP A 106 -9.10 -2.09 -1.15
CA TRP A 106 -10.27 -2.30 -1.99
C TRP A 106 -10.56 -3.80 -2.11
N ASP A 107 -11.08 -4.35 -1.02
CA ASP A 107 -11.68 -5.67 -0.98
C ASP A 107 -13.05 -5.69 -1.69
N THR A 108 -13.66 -6.88 -1.76
CA THR A 108 -14.95 -7.07 -2.42
C THR A 108 -16.04 -6.18 -1.81
N ASP A 109 -16.06 -6.04 -0.49
CA ASP A 109 -17.10 -5.30 0.24
C ASP A 109 -16.94 -3.79 0.07
N ASN A 110 -15.73 -3.24 0.20
CA ASN A 110 -15.44 -1.82 0.00
C ASN A 110 -15.66 -1.40 -1.45
N LEU A 111 -15.30 -2.27 -2.42
CA LEU A 111 -15.62 -2.03 -3.83
C LEU A 111 -17.13 -2.04 -4.09
N GLN A 112 -17.89 -2.97 -3.48
CA GLN A 112 -19.35 -2.98 -3.59
C GLN A 112 -19.98 -1.72 -2.99
N ARG A 113 -19.52 -1.28 -1.81
CA ARG A 113 -19.99 -0.02 -1.19
C ARG A 113 -19.72 1.18 -2.10
N LEU A 114 -18.51 1.29 -2.65
CA LEU A 114 -18.17 2.37 -3.58
C LEU A 114 -19.02 2.29 -4.87
N LEU A 115 -19.27 1.10 -5.40
CA LEU A 115 -20.12 0.91 -6.58
C LEU A 115 -21.58 1.28 -6.32
N ALA A 116 -22.14 0.91 -5.17
CA ALA A 116 -23.49 1.30 -4.78
C ALA A 116 -23.64 2.82 -4.67
N PHE A 117 -22.64 3.49 -4.09
CA PHE A 117 -22.60 4.95 -4.01
C PHE A 117 -22.47 5.60 -5.38
N THR A 118 -21.47 5.20 -6.16
CA THR A 118 -21.16 5.82 -7.46
C THR A 118 -22.26 5.57 -8.49
N SER A 119 -22.91 4.40 -8.49
CA SER A 119 -24.06 4.14 -9.38
C SER A 119 -25.26 5.03 -9.08
N LYS A 120 -25.49 5.35 -7.79
CA LYS A 120 -26.59 6.20 -7.35
C LYS A 120 -26.33 7.70 -7.59
N ARG A 121 -25.12 8.17 -7.29
CA ARG A 121 -24.80 9.61 -7.26
C ARG A 121 -24.02 10.10 -8.48
N LEU A 122 -23.19 9.25 -9.07
CA LEU A 122 -22.22 9.59 -10.12
C LEU A 122 -22.22 8.52 -11.24
N PRO A 123 -23.38 8.21 -11.85
CA PRO A 123 -23.45 7.15 -12.84
C PRO A 123 -22.55 7.47 -14.03
N LYS A 124 -21.83 6.44 -14.53
CA LYS A 124 -20.90 6.55 -15.67
C LYS A 124 -19.72 7.53 -15.46
N SER A 125 -19.46 7.97 -14.24
CA SER A 125 -18.26 8.73 -13.91
C SER A 125 -16.99 7.87 -14.05
N GLU A 126 -15.83 8.50 -14.21
CA GLU A 126 -14.56 7.79 -14.28
C GLU A 126 -14.29 6.95 -13.01
N ILE A 127 -14.63 7.48 -11.82
CA ILE A 127 -14.49 6.72 -10.57
C ILE A 127 -15.36 5.47 -10.56
N HIS A 128 -16.60 5.56 -11.07
CA HIS A 128 -17.50 4.42 -11.18
C HIS A 128 -16.91 3.34 -12.10
N MET A 129 -16.41 3.73 -13.28
CA MET A 129 -15.80 2.79 -14.22
C MET A 129 -14.54 2.15 -13.64
N LYS A 130 -13.67 2.93 -12.96
CA LYS A 130 -12.48 2.39 -12.29
C LYS A 130 -12.84 1.38 -11.20
N ALA A 131 -13.81 1.71 -10.35
CA ALA A 131 -14.29 0.81 -9.31
C ALA A 131 -14.89 -0.48 -9.91
N LEU A 132 -15.67 -0.35 -10.99
CA LEU A 132 -16.29 -1.49 -11.67
C LEU A 132 -15.24 -2.42 -12.29
N ASN A 133 -14.27 -1.86 -13.00
CA ASN A 133 -13.18 -2.62 -13.61
C ASN A 133 -12.35 -3.38 -12.56
N ARG A 134 -12.11 -2.77 -11.40
CA ARG A 134 -11.39 -3.46 -10.31
C ARG A 134 -12.22 -4.58 -9.70
N PHE A 135 -13.51 -4.34 -9.50
CA PHE A 135 -14.44 -5.34 -8.96
C PHE A 135 -14.58 -6.55 -9.89
N THR A 136 -14.73 -6.33 -11.20
CA THR A 136 -14.81 -7.41 -12.19
C THR A 136 -13.51 -8.19 -12.30
N HIS A 137 -12.36 -7.51 -12.31
CA HIS A 137 -11.05 -8.17 -12.35
C HIS A 137 -10.80 -9.03 -11.10
N ARG A 138 -11.24 -8.57 -9.92
CA ARG A 138 -11.21 -9.36 -8.68
C ARG A 138 -12.06 -10.63 -8.83
N LEU A 139 -13.31 -10.53 -9.28
CA LEU A 139 -14.20 -11.67 -9.47
C LEU A 139 -13.67 -12.70 -10.48
N ASP A 140 -13.06 -12.24 -11.58
CA ASP A 140 -12.42 -13.12 -12.57
C ASP A 140 -11.22 -13.87 -11.95
N LYS A 141 -10.42 -13.21 -11.10
CA LYS A 141 -9.34 -13.86 -10.35
C LYS A 141 -9.87 -15.00 -9.48
N TYR A 142 -10.98 -14.83 -8.78
CA TYR A 142 -11.59 -15.88 -7.95
C TYR A 142 -12.20 -17.01 -8.79
N SER A 143 -12.72 -16.71 -9.97
CA SER A 143 -13.31 -17.71 -10.87
C SER A 143 -12.27 -18.62 -11.53
N ARG A 144 -11.00 -18.16 -11.61
CA ARG A 144 -9.88 -18.91 -12.20
C ARG A 144 -9.05 -19.73 -11.22
N ILE A 145 -9.32 -19.64 -9.91
CA ILE A 145 -8.65 -20.46 -8.89
C ILE A 145 -9.38 -21.82 -8.85
N PRO A 146 -8.73 -22.95 -9.17
CA PRO A 146 -9.33 -24.28 -9.03
C PRO A 146 -9.72 -24.52 -7.56
N PRO A 147 -10.78 -25.29 -7.27
CA PRO A 147 -11.13 -25.64 -5.88
C PRO A 147 -9.90 -26.23 -5.17
N PRO A 148 -9.66 -25.86 -3.90
CA PRO A 148 -8.46 -26.27 -3.18
C PRO A 148 -8.38 -27.79 -3.11
N LEU A 149 -7.24 -28.35 -3.53
CA LEU A 149 -7.00 -29.79 -3.41
C LEU A 149 -6.98 -30.17 -1.92
N PRO A 150 -7.54 -31.33 -1.51
CA PRO A 150 -7.76 -31.70 -0.10
C PRO A 150 -6.51 -31.79 0.79
N TRP A 151 -5.31 -31.69 0.22
CA TRP A 151 -4.01 -31.79 0.89
C TRP A 151 -3.19 -30.50 0.78
N SER A 152 -3.77 -29.44 0.22
CA SER A 152 -3.15 -28.12 0.16
C SER A 152 -3.46 -27.39 1.47
N ASN A 153 -2.50 -27.36 2.39
CA ASN A 153 -2.60 -26.51 3.58
C ASN A 153 -2.75 -25.06 3.11
N ASP A 154 -3.72 -24.31 3.65
CA ASP A 154 -4.08 -22.91 3.31
C ASP A 154 -2.95 -21.86 3.51
N TYR A 155 -1.69 -22.28 3.60
CA TYR A 155 -0.50 -21.42 3.60
C TYR A 155 -0.07 -20.96 2.19
N HIS A 156 -0.86 -21.24 1.15
CA HIS A 156 -0.41 -21.15 -0.24
C HIS A 156 -0.48 -19.76 -0.89
N ASP A 157 -1.16 -18.77 -0.34
CA ASP A 157 -1.20 -17.43 -0.98
C ASP A 157 0.14 -16.69 -0.81
N PHE A 158 0.80 -16.86 0.34
CA PHE A 158 2.10 -16.26 0.63
C PHE A 158 3.26 -16.94 -0.11
N ALA A 159 3.19 -18.27 -0.20
CA ALA A 159 4.22 -19.09 -0.83
C ALA A 159 4.22 -18.97 -2.36
N ASP A 160 3.08 -18.74 -3.02
CA ASP A 160 3.08 -18.62 -4.49
C ASP A 160 3.54 -17.24 -5.00
N GLN A 161 3.27 -16.16 -4.25
CA GLN A 161 3.70 -14.81 -4.66
C GLN A 161 5.21 -14.58 -4.47
N PHE A 162 5.82 -15.21 -3.47
CA PHE A 162 7.22 -15.00 -3.06
C PHE A 162 8.09 -16.27 -3.04
N GLY A 163 7.53 -17.45 -3.38
CA GLY A 163 8.21 -18.74 -3.26
C GLY A 163 9.42 -18.94 -4.18
N GLY A 164 9.59 -18.08 -5.18
CA GLY A 164 10.79 -18.02 -6.02
C GLY A 164 11.84 -16.99 -5.56
N LEU A 165 11.55 -16.22 -4.52
CA LEU A 165 12.38 -15.09 -4.05
C LEU A 165 13.06 -15.37 -2.71
N CYS A 166 12.81 -16.54 -2.10
CA CYS A 166 13.45 -16.96 -0.87
C CYS A 166 14.40 -18.13 -1.12
N LEU A 167 15.60 -18.11 -0.51
CA LEU A 167 16.54 -19.25 -0.49
C LEU A 167 16.07 -20.44 0.38
N THR A 168 14.78 -20.49 0.72
CA THR A 168 14.20 -21.54 1.55
C THR A 168 14.58 -22.91 0.99
N PRO A 169 15.13 -23.82 1.82
CA PRO A 169 15.42 -25.16 1.35
C PRO A 169 14.11 -25.81 0.90
N ALA A 170 14.06 -26.27 -0.35
CA ALA A 170 13.06 -27.23 -0.75
C ALA A 170 13.37 -28.53 0.02
N PHE A 171 12.79 -28.69 1.22
CA PHE A 171 12.90 -29.88 2.06
C PHE A 171 12.11 -31.05 1.45
N ARG A 172 12.44 -31.44 0.21
CA ARG A 172 11.81 -32.55 -0.52
C ARG A 172 12.85 -33.60 -0.92
N GLY A 173 13.70 -34.04 0.02
CA GLY A 173 14.70 -35.07 -0.27
C GLY A 173 15.24 -35.81 0.96
N PRO A 174 15.84 -37.01 0.77
CA PRO A 174 16.37 -37.85 1.85
C PRO A 174 17.53 -37.18 2.62
N PRO A 175 17.81 -37.60 3.88
CA PRO A 175 18.80 -36.97 4.77
C PRO A 175 20.22 -36.86 4.21
N SER A 176 20.64 -37.81 3.37
CA SER A 176 21.96 -37.87 2.74
C SER A 176 22.22 -36.75 1.72
N HIS A 177 21.18 -36.16 1.13
CA HIS A 177 21.29 -35.02 0.23
C HIS A 177 21.25 -33.66 0.96
N LEU A 178 20.93 -33.65 2.26
CA LEU A 178 20.77 -32.41 3.03
C LEU A 178 22.10 -31.67 3.17
N LEU A 179 23.20 -32.35 3.50
CA LEU A 179 24.52 -31.71 3.66
C LEU A 179 25.02 -31.06 2.36
N ASN A 180 24.83 -31.72 1.21
CA ASN A 180 25.12 -31.11 -0.09
C ASN A 180 24.17 -29.96 -0.44
N SER A 181 22.93 -29.99 0.06
CA SER A 181 21.99 -28.88 -0.12
C SER A 181 22.37 -27.62 0.67
N TYR A 182 23.22 -27.74 1.71
CA TYR A 182 23.73 -26.60 2.47
C TYR A 182 25.06 -26.04 1.95
N ARG A 183 25.75 -26.76 1.05
CA ARG A 183 26.93 -26.21 0.38
C ARG A 183 26.50 -25.25 -0.71
N PHE A 184 27.11 -24.07 -0.73
CA PHE A 184 26.93 -23.16 -1.85
C PHE A 184 27.44 -23.81 -3.13
N PRO A 185 26.71 -23.70 -4.24
CA PRO A 185 27.21 -24.14 -5.54
C PRO A 185 28.49 -23.38 -5.88
N ASN A 186 29.39 -24.01 -6.65
CA ASN A 186 30.62 -23.37 -7.11
C ASN A 186 30.30 -22.32 -8.19
N ILE A 187 29.86 -21.15 -7.73
CA ILE A 187 29.44 -20.00 -8.54
C ILE A 187 30.42 -18.87 -8.27
N PRO A 188 30.82 -18.08 -9.29
CA PRO A 188 31.61 -16.87 -9.07
C PRO A 188 30.96 -15.96 -8.03
N VAL A 189 31.73 -15.51 -7.03
CA VAL A 189 31.23 -14.72 -5.89
C VAL A 189 30.47 -13.47 -6.35
N LYS A 190 30.96 -12.81 -7.41
CA LYS A 190 30.29 -11.66 -8.01
C LYS A 190 28.89 -12.01 -8.52
N HIS A 191 28.76 -13.11 -9.26
CA HIS A 191 27.47 -13.54 -9.78
C HIS A 191 26.52 -13.92 -8.65
N PHE A 192 27.04 -14.58 -7.60
CA PHE A 192 26.23 -14.93 -6.44
C PHE A 192 25.67 -13.68 -5.74
N ALA A 193 26.50 -12.65 -5.53
CA ALA A 193 26.09 -11.38 -4.95
C ALA A 193 25.07 -10.63 -5.82
N GLU A 194 25.25 -10.62 -7.14
CA GLU A 194 24.30 -10.03 -8.09
C GLU A 194 22.91 -10.67 -7.98
N GLN A 195 22.85 -12.00 -7.86
CA GLN A 195 21.57 -12.71 -7.77
C GLN A 195 20.88 -12.48 -6.42
N LEU A 196 21.61 -12.48 -5.30
CA LEU A 196 21.03 -12.10 -4.01
C LEU A 196 20.49 -10.67 -4.03
N THR A 197 21.28 -9.74 -4.57
CA THR A 197 20.86 -8.33 -4.72
C THR A 197 19.60 -8.22 -5.58
N ARG A 198 19.49 -9.02 -6.65
CA ARG A 198 18.29 -9.06 -7.49
C ARG A 198 17.07 -9.61 -6.75
N MET A 199 17.24 -10.67 -5.95
CA MET A 199 16.16 -11.24 -5.12
C MET A 199 15.67 -10.22 -4.10
N ASP A 200 16.59 -9.58 -3.38
CA ASP A 200 16.27 -8.57 -2.36
C ASP A 200 15.65 -7.32 -3.00
N MET A 201 16.10 -6.91 -4.19
CA MET A 201 15.50 -5.82 -4.96
C MET A 201 14.05 -6.11 -5.36
N GLU A 202 13.74 -7.34 -5.79
CA GLU A 202 12.38 -7.72 -6.16
C GLU A 202 11.45 -7.73 -4.93
N LEU A 203 11.95 -8.17 -3.77
CA LEU A 203 11.23 -8.08 -2.51
C LEU A 203 11.01 -6.62 -2.10
N PHE A 204 12.04 -5.78 -2.19
CA PHE A 204 11.96 -4.38 -1.85
C PHE A 204 10.96 -3.62 -2.72
N LYS A 205 10.88 -3.91 -4.02
CA LYS A 205 9.89 -3.31 -4.93
C LYS A 205 8.45 -3.70 -4.62
N ARG A 206 8.23 -4.85 -3.99
CA ARG A 206 6.92 -5.37 -3.59
C ARG A 206 6.59 -5.05 -2.13
N LEU A 207 7.51 -4.39 -1.42
CA LEU A 207 7.32 -3.98 -0.03
C LEU A 207 6.19 -2.95 0.04
N ILE A 208 5.23 -3.20 0.90
CA ILE A 208 4.09 -2.34 1.14
C ILE A 208 4.43 -1.41 2.31
N PRO A 209 4.66 -0.10 2.10
CA PRO A 209 5.24 0.77 3.13
C PRO A 209 4.41 0.87 4.42
N HIS A 210 3.09 0.83 4.32
CA HIS A 210 2.23 0.95 5.51
C HIS A 210 2.36 -0.25 6.47
N GLN A 211 2.80 -1.43 5.98
CA GLN A 211 3.07 -2.60 6.85
C GLN A 211 4.27 -2.37 7.77
N CYS A 212 5.14 -1.40 7.45
CA CYS A 212 6.26 -1.00 8.30
C CYS A 212 5.85 -0.03 9.42
N LEU A 213 4.64 0.53 9.37
CA LEU A 213 4.18 1.55 10.31
C LEU A 213 3.65 0.94 11.60
N GLY A 214 3.62 1.74 12.67
CA GLY A 214 2.94 1.40 13.93
C GLY A 214 3.42 0.14 14.64
N ALA A 215 4.61 -0.37 14.28
CA ALA A 215 5.12 -1.67 14.74
C ALA A 215 4.16 -2.85 14.47
N ILE A 216 3.29 -2.75 13.46
CA ILE A 216 2.29 -3.78 13.12
C ILE A 216 2.98 -5.13 12.83
N TRP A 217 4.16 -5.10 12.20
CA TRP A 217 4.98 -6.27 11.90
C TRP A 217 5.56 -7.00 13.12
N SER A 218 5.54 -6.37 14.31
CA SER A 218 5.93 -6.99 15.57
C SER A 218 4.80 -7.75 16.25
N ASN A 219 3.56 -7.54 15.79
CA ASN A 219 2.37 -8.15 16.36
C ASN A 219 2.29 -9.64 16.00
N ARG A 220 1.57 -10.43 16.81
CA ARG A 220 1.51 -11.90 16.61
C ARG A 220 0.72 -12.30 15.36
N ASP A 221 -0.21 -11.46 14.92
CA ASP A 221 -0.98 -11.65 13.68
C ASP A 221 -0.16 -11.23 12.46
N LYS A 222 0.63 -12.19 11.98
CA LYS A 222 1.58 -12.04 10.88
C LYS A 222 0.93 -11.81 9.50
N HIS A 223 -0.37 -12.04 9.35
CA HIS A 223 -1.04 -11.96 8.05
C HIS A 223 -1.09 -10.53 7.49
N GLU A 224 -1.12 -9.51 8.35
CA GLU A 224 -1.21 -8.11 7.92
C GLU A 224 0.11 -7.51 7.40
N CYS A 225 1.24 -8.22 7.58
CA CYS A 225 2.58 -7.74 7.25
C CYS A 225 3.34 -8.67 6.28
N SER A 226 2.61 -9.29 5.37
CA SER A 226 3.14 -10.29 4.43
C SER A 226 4.41 -9.82 3.69
N SER A 227 4.41 -8.62 3.08
CA SER A 227 5.55 -8.13 2.32
C SER A 227 6.81 -7.90 3.18
N VAL A 228 6.62 -7.44 4.42
CA VAL A 228 7.70 -7.27 5.40
C VAL A 228 8.25 -8.64 5.81
N LEU A 229 7.36 -9.60 6.09
CA LEU A 229 7.74 -10.96 6.46
C LEU A 229 8.49 -11.68 5.34
N ALA A 230 8.17 -11.41 4.07
CA ALA A 230 8.88 -12.00 2.93
C ALA A 230 10.34 -11.55 2.92
N THR A 231 10.56 -10.24 3.10
CA THR A 231 11.90 -9.64 3.21
C THR A 231 12.68 -10.22 4.40
N VAL A 232 12.05 -10.30 5.58
CA VAL A 232 12.67 -10.88 6.78
C VAL A 232 12.99 -12.37 6.58
N THR A 233 12.09 -13.11 5.94
CA THR A 233 12.28 -14.55 5.69
C THR A 233 13.44 -14.80 4.73
N GLN A 234 13.57 -14.02 3.66
CA GLN A 234 14.70 -14.11 2.74
C GLN A 234 16.01 -13.77 3.45
N PHE A 235 16.05 -12.68 4.23
CA PHE A 235 17.24 -12.31 5.01
C PHE A 235 17.67 -13.43 5.97
N ASN A 236 16.71 -13.98 6.72
CA ASN A 236 16.96 -15.09 7.63
C ASN A 236 17.41 -16.34 6.88
N ALA A 237 16.82 -16.66 5.73
CA ALA A 237 17.23 -17.78 4.90
C ALA A 237 18.69 -17.65 4.45
N VAL A 238 19.11 -16.48 3.96
CA VAL A 238 20.50 -16.21 3.58
C VAL A 238 21.43 -16.37 4.79
N SER A 239 21.09 -15.77 5.93
CA SER A 239 21.89 -15.83 7.15
C SER A 239 22.05 -17.25 7.67
N PHE A 240 20.97 -18.01 7.78
CA PHE A 240 21.02 -19.41 8.20
C PHE A 240 21.78 -20.29 7.22
N ARG A 241 21.72 -20.02 5.91
CA ARG A 241 22.53 -20.72 4.91
C ARG A 241 24.01 -20.48 5.11
N VAL A 242 24.43 -19.24 5.34
CA VAL A 242 25.83 -18.90 5.63
C VAL A 242 26.30 -19.60 6.91
N ILE A 243 25.54 -19.48 8.01
CA ILE A 243 25.85 -20.14 9.29
C ILE A 243 25.99 -21.65 9.10
N SER A 244 25.01 -22.29 8.43
CA SER A 244 25.03 -23.73 8.18
C SER A 244 26.25 -24.16 7.36
N SER A 245 26.62 -23.38 6.33
CA SER A 245 27.79 -23.69 5.48
C SER A 245 29.11 -23.67 6.26
N ILE A 246 29.23 -22.78 7.25
CA ILE A 246 30.40 -22.69 8.15
C ILE A 246 30.41 -23.89 9.10
N LEU A 247 29.28 -24.19 9.75
CA LEU A 247 29.19 -25.27 10.74
C LEU A 247 29.37 -26.67 10.14
N ILE A 248 29.08 -26.84 8.84
CA ILE A 248 29.20 -28.12 8.14
C ILE A 248 30.64 -28.38 7.64
N GLU A 249 31.48 -27.36 7.51
CA GLU A 249 32.84 -27.52 6.98
C GLU A 249 33.81 -27.99 8.08
N PRO A 250 34.19 -29.29 8.12
CA PRO A 250 34.89 -29.87 9.26
C PRO A 250 36.36 -29.42 9.37
N ARG A 251 36.85 -28.70 8.36
CA ARG A 251 38.27 -28.33 8.18
C ARG A 251 38.54 -26.84 8.39
N LEU A 252 37.52 -26.05 8.74
CA LEU A 252 37.72 -24.66 9.12
C LEU A 252 38.51 -24.64 10.44
N LYS A 253 39.73 -24.11 10.39
CA LYS A 253 40.49 -23.78 11.60
C LYS A 253 39.83 -22.58 12.28
N PRO A 254 39.76 -22.54 13.62
CA PRO A 254 39.19 -21.42 14.37
C PRO A 254 39.93 -20.11 14.10
#